data_AF-A0A0Q9KTP0-F1
#
_entry.id   AF-A0A0Q9KTP0-F1
#
_cell.length_a   1.000
_cell.length_b   1.000
_cell.length_c   1.000
_cell.angle_alpha   90.00
_cell.angle_beta   90.00
_cell.angle_gamma   90.00
#
_symmetry.space_group_name_H-M   'P 1'
#
loop_
_entity.id
_entity.type
_entity.pdbx_description
1 polymer ?
#
loop_
_entity_poly.entity_id
_entity_poly.type
_entity_poly.pdbx_seq_one_letter_code
_entity_poly.pdbx_strand_id
1 'polypeptide(L)'
;MHEGEAVPKIVSKPRLKPAEPAHPSGTLLPGNSETSKLEEQVRAKLKEAGVDLTEERLGIQCGYDQERNKYPVLTPDLMVAGTKVCIEVDPDYIHNDRVAQDRSRNELLAAVGWRVVRLRLGGLEAIGEWDVVSESGTLTMAAVPALVDAIADAVAGHPGVVRTAAKKPAAPRKKPRLGAIRTDGYRPGVHNLTWTLEGGEVLGLAVVDGGRYLARTAGWEFPHFIRHLDLRGTPTSEWRKVLEPLFESMEASQFEPVSAFPWGDSLFIGPAAGTIRLGRKFDPLGPGWSFTANLAGAQEYNSAIIQGPDHTVLAELHAEAIALGWVIDCVELRTGRHGDYQAIELRRLA
;
A
#
# COMPACT_ATOMS: atom_id res chain seq x y z
N MET A 1 49.58 57.80 23.08
CA MET A 1 49.83 56.79 24.12
C MET A 1 48.47 56.29 24.59
N HIS A 2 48.03 55.13 24.10
CA HIS A 2 46.92 54.39 24.70
C HIS A 2 47.49 53.03 25.09
N GLU A 3 47.61 52.83 26.39
CA GLU A 3 48.00 51.56 27.00
C GLU A 3 46.92 50.53 26.71
N GLY A 4 47.33 49.41 26.11
CA GLY A 4 46.44 48.28 25.84
C GLY A 4 46.10 47.55 27.14
N GLU A 5 44.83 47.59 27.52
CA GLU A 5 44.25 46.81 28.61
C GLU A 5 44.52 45.31 28.39
N ALA A 6 45.24 44.70 29.33
CA ALA A 6 45.48 43.26 29.33
C ALA A 6 44.20 42.52 29.72
N VAL A 7 43.61 41.79 28.76
CA VAL A 7 42.47 40.91 29.01
C VAL A 7 42.85 39.85 30.04
N PRO A 8 42.13 39.71 31.17
CA PRO A 8 42.46 38.73 32.19
C PRO A 8 42.30 37.31 31.63
N LYS A 9 43.38 36.52 31.70
CA LYS A 9 43.34 35.08 31.43
C LYS A 9 42.40 34.41 32.42
N ILE A 10 41.21 34.02 31.96
CA ILE A 10 40.30 33.16 32.71
C ILE A 10 40.99 31.80 32.85
N VAL A 11 41.57 31.53 34.03
CA VAL A 11 42.06 30.21 34.39
C VAL A 11 40.84 29.35 34.70
N SER A 12 40.39 28.55 33.73
CA SER A 12 39.34 27.56 33.96
C SER A 12 39.80 26.59 35.05
N LYS A 13 39.02 26.48 36.14
CA LYS A 13 39.28 25.49 37.19
C LYS A 13 39.40 24.09 36.55
N PRO A 14 40.36 23.24 36.98
CA PRO A 14 40.45 21.87 36.49
C PRO A 14 39.10 21.15 36.67
N ARG A 15 38.60 20.49 35.63
CA ARG A 15 37.42 19.62 35.77
C ARG A 15 37.77 18.51 36.76
N LEU A 16 37.03 18.45 37.87
CA LEU A 16 37.15 17.35 38.82
C LEU A 16 36.72 16.06 38.14
N LYS A 17 37.60 15.06 38.19
CA LYS A 17 37.29 13.71 37.73
C LYS A 17 36.15 13.16 38.58
N PRO A 18 35.08 12.61 37.98
CA PRO A 18 33.99 12.00 38.73
C PRO A 18 34.48 10.80 39.54
N ALA A 19 33.70 10.41 40.55
CA ALA A 19 33.93 9.17 41.29
C ALA A 19 33.94 7.96 40.33
N GLU A 20 34.69 6.94 40.70
CA GLU A 20 34.75 5.69 39.94
C GLU A 20 33.38 5.01 39.87
N PRO A 21 33.08 4.27 38.80
CA PRO A 21 31.79 3.61 38.65
C PRO A 21 31.65 2.48 39.68
N ALA A 22 30.42 2.23 40.11
CA ALA A 22 30.10 1.14 41.04
C ALA A 22 30.37 -0.26 40.44
N HIS A 23 30.44 -0.35 39.11
CA HIS A 23 30.67 -1.59 38.39
C HIS A 23 32.04 -1.55 37.67
N PRO A 24 32.78 -2.67 37.63
CA PRO A 24 34.01 -2.77 36.85
C PRO A 24 33.80 -2.48 35.36
N SER A 25 34.86 -2.00 34.70
CA SER A 25 34.86 -1.86 33.24
C SER A 25 34.69 -3.21 32.55
N GLY A 26 33.81 -3.26 31.54
CA GLY A 26 33.41 -4.46 30.81
C GLY A 26 32.16 -5.16 31.37
N THR A 27 31.63 -4.74 32.53
CA THR A 27 30.40 -5.31 33.10
C THR A 27 29.18 -5.00 32.22
N LEU A 28 28.35 -6.02 32.00
CA LEU A 28 27.04 -5.90 31.35
C LEU A 28 26.00 -5.39 32.36
N LEU A 29 25.26 -4.37 31.97
CA LEU A 29 24.24 -3.70 32.77
C LEU A 29 22.94 -3.61 31.95
N PRO A 30 21.78 -3.33 32.55
CA PRO A 30 20.56 -3.04 31.79
C PRO A 30 20.77 -1.87 30.81
N GLY A 31 20.38 -2.06 29.55
CA GLY A 31 20.46 -1.04 28.49
C GLY A 31 19.22 -0.15 28.42
N ASN A 32 19.20 0.76 27.44
CA ASN A 32 17.98 1.50 27.09
C ASN A 32 16.93 0.60 26.42
N SER A 33 15.66 0.99 26.48
CA SER A 33 14.54 0.22 25.89
C SER A 33 14.12 0.70 24.49
N GLU A 34 14.65 1.82 24.00
CA GLU A 34 14.22 2.46 22.74
C GLU A 34 14.89 1.80 21.52
N THR A 35 14.11 1.13 20.66
CA THR A 35 14.59 0.53 19.40
C THR A 35 14.03 1.25 18.18
N SER A 36 14.83 1.36 17.11
CA SER A 36 14.32 1.83 15.81
C SER A 36 13.74 0.67 14.98
N LYS A 37 12.84 1.00 14.04
CA LYS A 37 12.33 0.01 13.05
C LYS A 37 13.44 -0.59 12.19
N LEU A 38 14.52 0.17 11.96
CA LEU A 38 15.66 -0.30 11.20
C LEU A 38 16.44 -1.36 12.00
N GLU A 39 16.69 -1.12 13.28
CA GLU A 39 17.30 -2.11 14.19
C GLU A 39 16.47 -3.39 14.29
N GLU A 40 15.14 -3.28 14.40
CA GLU A 40 14.24 -4.44 14.40
C GLU A 40 14.36 -5.25 13.10
N GLN A 41 14.43 -4.58 11.95
CA GLN A 41 14.62 -5.24 10.66
C GLN A 41 15.99 -5.93 10.56
N VAL A 42 17.07 -5.28 11.01
CA VAL A 42 18.42 -5.87 11.04
C VAL A 42 18.44 -7.09 11.98
N ARG A 43 17.89 -6.97 13.19
CA ARG A 43 17.77 -8.07 14.15
C ARG A 43 17.05 -9.27 13.54
N ALA A 44 15.89 -9.05 12.93
CA ALA A 44 15.12 -10.11 12.30
C ALA A 44 15.92 -10.83 11.20
N LYS A 45 16.64 -10.06 10.36
CA LYS A 45 17.46 -10.62 9.27
C LYS A 45 18.69 -11.37 9.76
N LEU A 46 19.34 -10.91 10.83
CA LEU A 46 20.46 -11.62 11.44
C LEU A 46 20.01 -12.92 12.12
N LYS A 47 18.87 -12.91 12.84
CA LYS A 47 18.28 -14.13 13.40
C LYS A 47 17.89 -15.13 12.31
N GLU A 48 17.25 -14.66 11.23
CA GLU A 48 16.92 -15.49 10.06
C GLU A 48 18.18 -16.11 9.43
N ALA A 49 19.30 -15.39 9.43
CA ALA A 49 20.60 -15.87 8.97
C ALA A 49 21.36 -16.75 9.99
N GLY A 50 20.78 -17.03 11.16
CA GLY A 50 21.35 -17.91 12.18
C GLY A 50 22.34 -17.26 13.14
N VAL A 51 22.41 -15.92 13.20
CA VAL A 51 23.22 -15.22 14.20
C VAL A 51 22.49 -15.24 15.54
N ASP A 52 23.15 -15.79 16.56
CA ASP A 52 22.63 -15.83 17.92
C ASP A 52 22.81 -14.46 18.60
N LEU A 53 21.71 -13.78 18.90
CA LEU A 53 21.68 -12.43 19.46
C LEU A 53 21.06 -12.44 20.85
N THR A 54 21.55 -11.59 21.75
CA THR A 54 20.91 -11.42 23.05
C THR A 54 19.47 -10.90 22.89
N GLU A 55 18.53 -11.49 23.62
CA GLU A 55 17.13 -11.02 23.63
C GLU A 55 17.00 -9.70 24.39
N GLU A 56 17.72 -9.57 25.49
CA GLU A 56 17.76 -8.36 26.28
C GLU A 56 18.71 -7.32 25.65
N ARG A 57 18.36 -6.05 25.81
CA ARG A 57 19.26 -4.94 25.55
C ARG A 57 20.14 -4.67 26.75
N LEU A 58 21.44 -4.78 26.52
CA LEU A 58 22.45 -4.61 27.56
C LEU A 58 23.33 -3.40 27.25
N GLY A 59 23.71 -2.69 28.30
CA GLY A 59 24.76 -1.69 28.29
C GLY A 59 26.08 -2.29 28.75
N ILE A 60 27.18 -1.70 28.28
CA ILE A 60 28.56 -2.08 28.65
C ILE A 60 29.16 -0.93 29.45
N GLN A 61 29.51 -1.19 30.70
CA GLN A 61 30.26 -0.24 31.53
C GLN A 61 31.65 -0.03 30.92
N CYS A 62 31.94 1.18 30.46
CA CYS A 62 33.23 1.52 29.85
C CYS A 62 34.18 2.19 30.85
N GLY A 63 35.43 2.36 30.42
CA GLY A 63 36.43 3.16 31.12
C GLY A 63 36.14 4.66 31.11
N TYR A 64 37.09 5.46 31.59
CA TYR A 64 36.92 6.90 31.70
C TYR A 64 36.95 7.60 30.33
N ASP A 65 35.85 8.25 29.97
CA ASP A 65 35.73 9.13 28.81
C ASP A 65 36.17 10.55 29.21
N GLN A 66 37.35 10.95 28.74
CA GLN A 66 37.96 12.24 29.09
C GLN A 66 37.17 13.43 28.52
N GLU A 67 36.65 13.32 27.30
CA GLU A 67 35.93 14.42 26.64
C GLU A 67 34.63 14.73 27.37
N ARG A 68 33.92 13.67 27.78
CA ARG A 68 32.64 13.79 28.48
C ARG A 68 32.77 13.86 30.00
N ASN A 69 33.99 13.70 30.53
CA ASN A 69 34.29 13.71 31.96
C ASN A 69 33.38 12.74 32.74
N LYS A 70 33.22 11.50 32.25
CA LYS A 70 32.33 10.47 32.83
C LYS A 70 32.81 9.05 32.55
N TYR A 71 32.19 8.07 33.24
CA TYR A 71 32.35 6.64 32.98
C TYR A 71 31.08 6.11 32.30
N PRO A 72 30.98 6.14 30.96
CA PRO A 72 29.73 5.85 30.28
C PRO A 72 29.35 4.35 30.37
N VAL A 73 28.05 4.10 30.41
CA VAL A 73 27.47 2.82 30.00
C VAL A 73 27.02 3.00 28.55
N LEU A 74 27.65 2.28 27.63
CA LEU A 74 27.29 2.34 26.21
C LEU A 74 26.35 1.18 25.90
N THR A 75 25.17 1.48 25.34
CA THR A 75 24.24 0.47 24.83
C THR A 75 24.46 0.33 23.32
N PRO A 76 24.99 -0.81 22.84
CA PRO A 76 24.99 -1.13 21.42
C PRO A 76 23.59 -1.48 20.94
N ASP A 77 23.34 -1.36 19.65
CA ASP A 77 22.03 -1.72 19.09
C ASP A 77 21.70 -3.19 19.26
N LEU A 78 22.67 -4.07 18.95
CA LEU A 78 22.57 -5.53 19.06
C LEU A 78 23.87 -6.12 19.64
N MET A 79 23.78 -7.30 20.24
CA MET A 79 24.92 -8.02 20.81
C MET A 79 24.85 -9.50 20.45
N VAL A 80 25.99 -10.08 20.10
CA VAL A 80 26.10 -11.50 19.74
C VAL A 80 26.25 -12.33 21.00
N ALA A 81 25.33 -13.26 21.23
CA ALA A 81 25.23 -14.02 22.46
C ALA A 81 26.50 -14.82 22.75
N GLY A 82 26.94 -14.85 24.01
CA GLY A 82 28.11 -15.60 24.44
C GLY A 82 29.47 -15.05 23.96
N THR A 83 29.51 -13.88 23.32
CA THR A 83 30.74 -13.28 22.78
C THR A 83 30.94 -11.85 23.27
N LYS A 84 32.12 -11.27 23.01
CA LYS A 84 32.39 -9.84 23.16
C LYS A 84 32.31 -9.09 21.83
N VAL A 85 31.25 -9.35 21.06
CA VAL A 85 30.97 -8.66 19.79
C VAL A 85 29.63 -7.94 19.89
N CYS A 86 29.62 -6.66 19.56
CA CYS A 86 28.41 -5.86 19.44
C CYS A 86 28.28 -5.25 18.04
N ILE A 87 27.04 -4.91 17.69
CA ILE A 87 26.67 -4.40 16.38
C ILE A 87 26.00 -3.04 16.57
N GLU A 88 26.43 -2.05 15.80
CA GLU A 88 25.80 -0.73 15.69
C GLU A 88 25.23 -0.57 14.27
N VAL A 89 24.03 0.01 14.18
CA VAL A 89 23.31 0.25 12.93
C VAL A 89 23.25 1.76 12.70
N ASP A 90 24.08 2.24 11.78
CA ASP A 90 24.33 3.67 11.62
C ASP A 90 23.74 4.19 10.29
N PRO A 91 22.53 4.74 10.29
CA PRO A 91 22.01 5.44 9.12
C PRO A 91 22.60 6.85 8.96
N ASP A 92 22.82 7.27 7.70
CA ASP A 92 23.43 8.55 7.34
C ASP A 92 22.71 9.77 7.94
N TYR A 93 21.38 9.76 7.92
CA TYR A 93 20.57 10.87 8.43
C TYR A 93 20.72 11.12 9.93
N ILE A 94 21.36 10.21 10.68
CA ILE A 94 21.70 10.38 12.11
C ILE A 94 23.21 10.55 12.33
N HIS A 95 24.06 9.88 11.55
CA HIS A 95 25.48 9.71 11.87
C HIS A 95 26.47 10.46 10.97
N ASN A 96 26.02 11.19 9.95
CA ASN A 96 26.92 11.87 9.01
C ASN A 96 27.82 12.94 9.67
N ASP A 97 27.38 13.57 10.76
CA ASP A 97 28.13 14.57 11.51
C ASP A 97 28.70 14.04 12.85
N ARG A 98 28.63 12.71 13.08
CA ARG A 98 28.99 12.09 14.38
C ARG A 98 30.21 11.18 14.33
N VAL A 99 30.98 11.23 13.25
CA VAL A 99 32.15 10.34 13.03
C VAL A 99 33.12 10.33 14.22
N ALA A 100 33.49 11.48 14.78
CA ALA A 100 34.40 11.56 15.92
C ALA A 100 33.82 10.90 17.18
N GLN A 101 32.52 11.12 17.45
CA GLN A 101 31.81 10.48 18.54
C GLN A 101 31.73 8.96 18.35
N ASP A 102 31.46 8.49 17.14
CA ASP A 102 31.37 7.06 16.83
C ASP A 102 32.74 6.37 16.96
N ARG A 103 33.84 7.04 16.55
CA ARG A 103 35.22 6.56 16.79
C ARG A 103 35.53 6.47 18.28
N SER A 104 35.20 7.49 19.06
CA SER A 104 35.38 7.48 20.52
C SER A 104 34.59 6.33 21.19
N ARG A 105 33.37 6.03 20.72
CA ARG A 105 32.62 4.85 21.18
C ARG A 105 33.35 3.54 20.88
N ASN A 106 33.91 3.39 19.68
CA ASN A 106 34.68 2.19 19.31
C ASN A 106 35.90 2.02 20.22
N GLU A 107 36.63 3.10 20.49
CA GLU A 107 37.81 3.08 21.38
C GLU A 107 37.45 2.69 22.82
N LEU A 108 36.37 3.26 23.37
CA LEU A 108 35.89 2.93 24.70
C LEU A 108 35.48 1.47 24.85
N LEU A 109 34.80 0.92 23.83
CA LEU A 109 34.41 -0.50 23.78
C LEU A 109 35.63 -1.42 23.61
N ALA A 110 36.55 -1.07 22.71
CA ALA A 110 37.78 -1.82 22.49
C ALA A 110 38.66 -1.87 23.74
N ALA A 111 38.76 -0.78 24.49
CA ALA A 111 39.51 -0.71 25.75
C ALA A 111 38.99 -1.67 26.83
N VAL A 112 37.73 -2.11 26.74
CA VAL A 112 37.12 -3.13 27.63
C VAL A 112 36.98 -4.51 26.97
N GLY A 113 37.67 -4.70 25.84
CA GLY A 113 37.79 -5.97 25.13
C GLY A 113 36.60 -6.32 24.25
N TRP A 114 35.75 -5.34 23.90
CA TRP A 114 34.64 -5.52 22.97
C TRP A 114 35.04 -5.17 21.54
N ARG A 115 34.60 -5.98 20.58
CA ARG A 115 34.71 -5.69 19.15
C ARG A 115 33.39 -5.11 18.65
N VAL A 116 33.49 -4.08 17.82
CA VAL A 116 32.34 -3.39 17.24
C VAL A 116 32.27 -3.70 15.75
N VAL A 117 31.11 -4.16 15.30
CA VAL A 117 30.79 -4.34 13.88
C VAL A 117 29.73 -3.30 13.52
N ARG A 118 30.01 -2.39 12.60
CA ARG A 118 29.03 -1.35 12.23
C ARG A 118 28.42 -1.60 10.86
N LEU A 119 27.10 -1.46 10.78
CA LEU A 119 26.39 -1.34 9.51
C LEU A 119 26.23 0.15 9.17
N ARG A 120 27.11 0.67 8.32
CA ARG A 120 27.15 2.06 7.87
C ARG A 120 26.30 2.24 6.60
N LEU A 121 25.14 2.88 6.70
CA LEU A 121 24.19 3.05 5.58
C LEU A 121 24.25 4.46 4.97
N GLY A 122 23.84 4.61 3.72
CA GLY A 122 23.72 5.91 3.05
C GLY A 122 25.05 6.52 2.58
N GLY A 123 26.07 5.68 2.36
CA GLY A 123 27.38 6.14 1.87
C GLY A 123 28.29 6.71 2.96
N LEU A 124 28.00 6.42 4.22
CA LEU A 124 28.89 6.72 5.34
C LEU A 124 30.23 5.98 5.20
N GLU A 125 31.32 6.64 5.56
CA GLU A 125 32.64 6.02 5.59
C GLU A 125 32.75 4.95 6.70
N ALA A 126 33.66 3.99 6.47
CA ALA A 126 34.05 3.03 7.49
C ALA A 126 34.95 3.70 8.54
N ILE A 127 34.72 3.35 9.81
CA ILE A 127 35.47 3.84 10.97
C ILE A 127 36.04 2.72 11.84
N GLY A 128 35.56 1.49 11.65
CA GLY A 128 36.04 0.27 12.29
C GLY A 128 36.52 -0.77 11.28
N GLU A 129 37.31 -1.72 11.76
CA GLU A 129 37.96 -2.73 10.91
C GLU A 129 36.97 -3.76 10.35
N TRP A 130 35.84 -3.99 11.02
CA TRP A 130 34.78 -4.93 10.60
C TRP A 130 33.55 -4.23 10.01
N ASP A 131 33.66 -2.95 9.66
CA ASP A 131 32.51 -2.19 9.18
C ASP A 131 31.98 -2.73 7.85
N VAL A 132 30.66 -2.70 7.71
CA VAL A 132 29.94 -2.93 6.46
C VAL A 132 29.37 -1.61 5.97
N VAL A 133 29.88 -1.11 4.86
CA VAL A 133 29.43 0.13 4.23
C VAL A 133 28.44 -0.15 3.10
N SER A 134 27.38 0.65 3.02
CA SER A 134 26.32 0.55 2.00
C SER A 134 25.98 1.94 1.49
N GLU A 135 25.97 2.14 0.17
CA GLU A 135 25.48 3.37 -0.45
C GLU A 135 23.97 3.57 -0.28
N SER A 136 23.23 2.50 0.05
CA SER A 136 21.81 2.57 0.36
C SER A 136 21.61 3.04 1.80
N GLY A 137 20.74 4.04 2.01
CA GLY A 137 20.31 4.52 3.33
C GLY A 137 19.39 3.53 4.09
N THR A 138 19.00 2.43 3.46
CA THR A 138 18.23 1.34 4.08
C THR A 138 18.97 0.01 3.99
N LEU A 139 18.63 -0.94 4.86
CA LEU A 139 19.13 -2.31 4.82
C LEU A 139 18.82 -2.96 3.46
N THR A 140 19.85 -3.49 2.79
CA THR A 140 19.72 -4.20 1.52
C THR A 140 19.91 -5.70 1.70
N MET A 141 19.39 -6.49 0.76
CA MET A 141 19.63 -7.95 0.74
C MET A 141 21.11 -8.32 0.60
N ALA A 142 21.94 -7.43 0.03
CA ALA A 142 23.38 -7.63 -0.09
C ALA A 142 24.13 -7.26 1.19
N ALA A 143 23.60 -6.32 1.99
CA ALA A 143 24.20 -5.91 3.25
C ALA A 143 24.09 -6.99 4.34
N VAL A 144 23.02 -7.79 4.33
CA VAL A 144 22.82 -8.87 5.32
C VAL A 144 23.96 -9.90 5.32
N PRO A 145 24.29 -10.58 4.20
CA PRO A 145 25.39 -11.55 4.21
C PRO A 145 26.74 -10.91 4.51
N ALA A 146 27.01 -9.70 4.02
CA ALA A 146 28.24 -8.98 4.35
C ALA A 146 28.36 -8.70 5.87
N LEU A 147 27.25 -8.36 6.53
CA LEU A 147 27.19 -8.15 7.97
C LEU A 147 27.38 -9.47 8.74
N VAL A 148 26.77 -10.56 8.28
CA VAL A 148 26.97 -11.89 8.86
C VAL A 148 28.45 -12.31 8.78
N ASP A 149 29.10 -12.11 7.64
CA ASP A 149 30.52 -12.43 7.47
C ASP A 149 31.42 -11.57 8.36
N ALA A 150 31.11 -10.28 8.49
CA ALA A 150 31.85 -9.37 9.40
C ALA A 150 31.71 -9.79 10.87
N ILE A 151 30.50 -10.18 11.29
CA ILE A 151 30.24 -10.71 12.62
C ILE A 151 31.02 -12.01 12.84
N ALA A 152 30.99 -12.93 11.89
CA ALA A 152 31.69 -14.21 11.99
C ALA A 152 33.20 -14.02 12.18
N ASP A 153 33.83 -13.13 11.40
CA ASP A 153 35.24 -12.79 11.56
C ASP A 153 35.55 -12.14 12.91
N ALA A 154 34.70 -11.19 13.34
CA ALA A 154 34.86 -10.53 14.64
C ALA A 154 34.72 -11.52 15.80
N VAL A 155 33.82 -12.50 15.71
CA VAL A 155 33.66 -13.56 16.71
C VAL A 155 34.88 -14.50 16.71
N ALA A 156 35.34 -14.94 15.54
CA ALA A 156 36.51 -15.80 15.39
C ALA A 156 37.84 -15.12 15.76
N GLY A 157 37.85 -13.78 15.84
CA GLY A 157 39.05 -12.99 16.08
C GLY A 157 39.97 -12.90 14.87
N HIS A 158 39.42 -13.04 13.67
CA HIS A 158 40.14 -12.80 12.43
C HIS A 158 40.42 -11.30 12.24
N PRO A 159 41.46 -10.92 11.49
CA PRO A 159 41.72 -9.54 11.12
C PRO A 159 40.48 -8.90 10.48
N GLY A 160 40.17 -7.66 10.87
CA GLY A 160 39.03 -6.96 10.31
C GLY A 160 39.21 -6.61 8.84
N VAL A 161 38.14 -6.80 8.08
CA VAL A 161 38.02 -6.39 6.67
C VAL A 161 36.75 -5.58 6.50
N VAL A 162 36.90 -4.34 6.06
CA VAL A 162 35.77 -3.47 5.68
C VAL A 162 35.09 -4.08 4.45
N ARG A 163 33.77 -4.28 4.53
CA ARG A 163 32.97 -4.86 3.45
C ARG A 163 32.08 -3.81 2.83
N THR A 164 31.89 -3.88 1.51
CA THR A 164 31.01 -2.97 0.78
C THR A 164 29.81 -3.73 0.23
N ALA A 165 28.60 -3.30 0.61
CA ALA A 165 27.35 -3.80 0.06
C ALA A 165 26.90 -2.90 -1.10
N ALA A 166 27.05 -3.41 -2.33
CA ALA A 166 26.68 -2.67 -3.53
C ALA A 166 25.17 -2.35 -3.55
N LYS A 167 24.84 -1.11 -3.92
CA LYS A 167 23.47 -0.71 -4.26
C LYS A 167 23.12 -1.35 -5.61
N LYS A 168 22.24 -2.36 -5.62
CA LYS A 168 21.63 -2.79 -6.88
C LYS A 168 20.82 -1.62 -7.45
N PRO A 169 20.97 -1.28 -8.75
CA PRO A 169 20.10 -0.29 -9.37
C PRO A 169 18.65 -0.74 -9.20
N ALA A 170 17.79 0.18 -8.74
CA ALA A 170 16.37 -0.11 -8.60
C ALA A 170 15.83 -0.49 -9.99
N ALA A 171 15.24 -1.67 -10.11
CA ALA A 171 14.52 -2.03 -11.32
C ALA A 171 13.45 -0.95 -11.58
N PRO A 172 13.28 -0.50 -12.84
CA PRO A 172 12.24 0.47 -13.16
C PRO A 172 10.89 -0.13 -12.76
N ARG A 173 10.26 0.44 -11.73
CA ARG A 173 8.90 0.05 -11.35
C ARG A 173 7.97 0.46 -12.48
N LYS A 174 7.47 -0.52 -13.24
CA LYS A 174 6.36 -0.29 -14.16
C LYS A 174 5.19 0.25 -13.34
N LYS A 175 4.66 1.42 -13.71
CA LYS A 175 3.42 1.91 -13.09
C LYS A 175 2.34 0.87 -13.36
N PRO A 176 1.57 0.43 -12.34
CA PRO A 176 0.49 -0.50 -12.56
C PRO A 176 -0.51 0.13 -13.53
N ARG A 177 -0.89 -0.63 -14.57
CA ARG A 177 -1.86 -0.17 -15.59
C ARG A 177 -3.28 -0.07 -15.04
N LEU A 178 -3.61 -0.91 -14.05
CA LEU A 178 -4.88 -0.90 -13.34
C LEU A 178 -4.85 0.12 -12.19
N GLY A 179 -5.73 1.12 -12.28
CA GLY A 179 -5.97 2.10 -11.22
C GLY A 179 -6.64 1.52 -9.97
N ALA A 180 -6.95 2.37 -9.00
CA ALA A 180 -7.65 1.94 -7.79
C ALA A 180 -9.09 1.48 -8.12
N ILE A 181 -9.53 0.41 -7.47
CA ILE A 181 -10.92 -0.07 -7.51
C ILE A 181 -11.68 0.65 -6.40
N ARG A 182 -12.70 1.45 -6.75
CA ARG A 182 -13.42 2.32 -5.81
C ARG A 182 -14.92 2.05 -5.92
N THR A 183 -15.58 1.83 -4.79
CA THR A 183 -17.05 1.77 -4.74
C THR A 183 -17.64 3.11 -5.16
N ASP A 184 -18.66 3.07 -6.02
CA ASP A 184 -19.43 4.24 -6.41
C ASP A 184 -20.34 4.68 -5.25
N GLY A 185 -20.29 5.95 -4.87
CA GLY A 185 -21.06 6.48 -3.75
C GLY A 185 -22.54 6.72 -4.07
N TYR A 186 -22.93 6.71 -5.36
CA TYR A 186 -24.29 7.00 -5.81
C TYR A 186 -25.02 5.78 -6.35
N ARG A 187 -24.28 4.80 -6.89
CA ARG A 187 -24.84 3.60 -7.53
C ARG A 187 -24.46 2.35 -6.74
N PRO A 188 -25.40 1.73 -5.99
CA PRO A 188 -25.14 0.50 -5.27
C PRO A 188 -24.61 -0.61 -6.18
N GLY A 189 -23.59 -1.34 -5.71
CA GLY A 189 -23.05 -2.48 -6.46
C GLY A 189 -22.17 -2.13 -7.67
N VAL A 190 -21.81 -0.85 -7.85
CA VAL A 190 -20.89 -0.38 -8.89
C VAL A 190 -19.53 -0.06 -8.28
N HIS A 191 -18.45 -0.56 -8.90
CA HIS A 191 -17.07 -0.26 -8.53
C HIS A 191 -16.32 0.31 -9.73
N ASN A 192 -15.94 1.58 -9.65
CA ASN A 192 -15.19 2.29 -10.69
C ASN A 192 -13.70 1.97 -10.60
N LEU A 193 -13.06 1.84 -11.76
CA LEU A 193 -11.62 1.64 -11.92
C LEU A 193 -11.13 2.22 -13.24
N THR A 194 -9.81 2.27 -13.42
CA THR A 194 -9.21 2.70 -14.68
C THR A 194 -8.22 1.69 -15.22
N TRP A 195 -8.10 1.59 -16.54
CA TRP A 195 -7.10 0.79 -17.21
C TRP A 195 -6.30 1.64 -18.19
N THR A 196 -4.97 1.64 -18.07
CA THR A 196 -4.10 2.36 -19.00
C THR A 196 -3.70 1.42 -20.13
N LEU A 197 -4.03 1.75 -21.38
CA LEU A 197 -3.59 1.03 -22.57
C LEU A 197 -2.09 1.22 -22.83
N GLU A 198 -1.49 0.39 -23.68
CA GLU A 198 -0.06 0.51 -24.02
C GLU A 198 0.29 1.85 -24.68
N GLY A 199 -0.65 2.41 -25.45
CA GLY A 199 -0.52 3.76 -26.03
C GLY A 199 -0.69 4.90 -25.04
N GLY A 200 -0.90 4.62 -23.75
CA GLY A 200 -1.06 5.61 -22.68
C GLY A 200 -2.49 6.14 -22.48
N GLU A 201 -3.44 5.76 -23.34
CA GLU A 201 -4.85 6.08 -23.15
C GLU A 201 -5.38 5.48 -21.85
N VAL A 202 -6.17 6.25 -21.09
CA VAL A 202 -6.76 5.81 -19.83
C VAL A 202 -8.25 5.55 -20.02
N LEU A 203 -8.63 4.30 -19.85
CA LEU A 203 -10.00 3.83 -19.92
C LEU A 203 -10.69 3.94 -18.56
N GLY A 204 -11.85 4.60 -18.49
CA GLY A 204 -12.78 4.48 -17.37
C GLY A 204 -13.62 3.21 -17.48
N LEU A 205 -13.58 2.36 -16.46
CA LEU A 205 -14.26 1.07 -16.40
C LEU A 205 -15.03 0.94 -15.09
N ALA A 206 -16.00 0.04 -15.08
CA ALA A 206 -16.76 -0.32 -13.90
C ALA A 206 -16.93 -1.84 -13.80
N VAL A 207 -16.83 -2.37 -12.59
CA VAL A 207 -17.29 -3.71 -12.24
C VAL A 207 -18.64 -3.55 -11.56
N VAL A 208 -19.66 -4.23 -12.08
CA VAL A 208 -21.06 -4.08 -11.63
C VAL A 208 -21.66 -5.42 -11.22
N ASP A 209 -22.80 -5.36 -10.52
CA ASP A 209 -23.54 -6.51 -9.98
C ASP A 209 -22.65 -7.43 -9.11
N GLY A 210 -21.92 -6.81 -8.19
CA GLY A 210 -21.08 -7.53 -7.22
C GLY A 210 -19.95 -8.34 -7.85
N GLY A 211 -19.48 -7.95 -9.04
CA GLY A 211 -18.41 -8.66 -9.74
C GLY A 211 -18.85 -9.49 -10.94
N ARG A 212 -20.12 -9.43 -11.35
CA ARG A 212 -20.62 -10.23 -12.47
C ARG A 212 -20.29 -9.66 -13.84
N TYR A 213 -20.18 -8.34 -13.97
CA TYR A 213 -20.01 -7.73 -15.29
C TYR A 213 -18.94 -6.65 -15.27
N LEU A 214 -18.21 -6.57 -16.39
CA LEU A 214 -17.36 -5.45 -16.75
C LEU A 214 -18.16 -4.51 -17.64
N ALA A 215 -18.01 -3.22 -17.39
CA ALA A 215 -18.70 -2.17 -18.11
C ALA A 215 -17.80 -0.95 -18.34
N ARG A 216 -18.15 -0.12 -19.33
CA ARG A 216 -17.53 1.17 -19.63
C ARG A 216 -18.25 2.26 -18.86
N THR A 217 -17.52 3.16 -18.20
CA THR A 217 -18.16 4.31 -17.56
C THR A 217 -18.67 5.30 -18.62
N ALA A 218 -19.91 5.79 -18.46
CA ALA A 218 -20.59 6.65 -19.43
C ALA A 218 -21.07 7.97 -18.80
N GLY A 219 -20.18 8.70 -18.12
CA GLY A 219 -20.53 9.96 -17.46
C GLY A 219 -21.65 9.80 -16.42
N TRP A 220 -22.80 10.42 -16.70
CA TRP A 220 -24.00 10.36 -15.84
C TRP A 220 -24.92 9.16 -16.13
N GLU A 221 -24.65 8.41 -17.20
CA GLU A 221 -25.39 7.21 -17.57
C GLU A 221 -24.88 6.00 -16.78
N PHE A 222 -25.72 4.98 -16.66
CA PHE A 222 -25.28 3.71 -16.07
C PHE A 222 -24.16 3.09 -16.94
N PRO A 223 -23.15 2.43 -16.36
CA PRO A 223 -22.06 1.85 -17.13
C PRO A 223 -22.56 0.85 -18.20
N HIS A 224 -22.12 1.02 -19.44
CA HIS A 224 -22.53 0.17 -20.55
C HIS A 224 -21.76 -1.14 -20.56
N PHE A 225 -22.47 -2.23 -20.82
CA PHE A 225 -21.95 -3.58 -20.70
C PHE A 225 -20.84 -3.87 -21.72
N ILE A 226 -19.76 -4.48 -21.24
CA ILE A 226 -18.66 -4.98 -22.07
C ILE A 226 -18.70 -6.51 -22.09
N ARG A 227 -18.65 -7.14 -20.91
CA ARG A 227 -18.59 -8.61 -20.80
C ARG A 227 -18.93 -9.12 -19.41
N HIS A 228 -19.16 -10.42 -19.32
CA HIS A 228 -19.21 -11.14 -18.04
C HIS A 228 -17.83 -11.23 -17.39
N LEU A 229 -17.86 -11.21 -16.05
CA LEU A 229 -16.77 -11.44 -15.13
C LEU A 229 -17.15 -12.55 -14.15
N ASP A 230 -16.14 -13.23 -13.63
CA ASP A 230 -16.29 -14.29 -12.64
C ASP A 230 -15.71 -13.86 -11.30
N LEU A 231 -16.20 -12.74 -10.75
CA LEU A 231 -15.75 -12.19 -9.46
C LEU A 231 -16.78 -12.33 -8.34
N ARG A 232 -17.95 -12.91 -8.63
CA ARG A 232 -18.99 -13.11 -7.60
C ARG A 232 -18.45 -13.99 -6.47
N GLY A 233 -18.63 -13.54 -5.23
CA GLY A 233 -18.10 -14.21 -4.04
C GLY A 233 -16.60 -14.01 -3.80
N THR A 234 -15.87 -13.39 -4.73
CA THR A 234 -14.48 -12.99 -4.51
C THR A 234 -14.45 -11.66 -3.75
N PRO A 235 -13.71 -11.54 -2.64
CA PRO A 235 -13.56 -10.27 -1.94
C PRO A 235 -12.94 -9.18 -2.83
N THR A 236 -13.41 -7.94 -2.73
CA THR A 236 -12.93 -6.82 -3.56
C THR A 236 -11.43 -6.57 -3.43
N SER A 237 -10.82 -6.91 -2.29
CA SER A 237 -9.36 -6.84 -2.07
C SER A 237 -8.57 -7.77 -2.99
N GLU A 238 -9.19 -8.84 -3.49
CA GLU A 238 -8.59 -9.86 -4.34
C GLU A 238 -8.85 -9.63 -5.83
N TRP A 239 -9.80 -8.74 -6.18
CA TRP A 239 -10.20 -8.50 -7.59
C TRP A 239 -9.04 -8.09 -8.48
N ARG A 240 -8.07 -7.33 -7.95
CA ARG A 240 -6.88 -6.91 -8.73
C ARG A 240 -6.14 -8.12 -9.32
N LYS A 241 -5.99 -9.20 -8.55
CA LYS A 241 -5.27 -10.41 -8.99
C LYS A 241 -5.97 -11.13 -10.15
N VAL A 242 -7.27 -10.93 -10.30
CA VAL A 242 -8.06 -11.52 -11.39
C VAL A 242 -8.16 -10.57 -12.58
N LEU A 243 -8.39 -9.27 -12.32
CA LEU A 243 -8.61 -8.26 -13.35
C LEU A 243 -7.34 -7.90 -14.11
N GLU A 244 -6.18 -7.80 -13.45
CA GLU A 244 -4.93 -7.42 -14.14
C GLU A 244 -4.56 -8.42 -15.24
N PRO A 245 -4.44 -9.74 -15.00
CA PRO A 245 -4.12 -10.70 -16.06
C PRO A 245 -5.16 -10.72 -17.18
N LEU A 246 -6.45 -10.58 -16.83
CA LEU A 246 -7.53 -10.50 -17.80
C LEU A 246 -7.35 -9.28 -18.72
N PHE A 247 -7.11 -8.10 -18.15
CA PHE A 247 -6.97 -6.86 -18.93
C PHE A 247 -5.68 -6.81 -19.74
N GLU A 248 -4.60 -7.44 -19.26
CA GLU A 248 -3.37 -7.62 -20.04
C GLU A 248 -3.58 -8.49 -21.27
N SER A 249 -4.50 -9.46 -21.20
CA SER A 249 -4.83 -10.33 -22.33
C SER A 249 -5.85 -9.74 -23.32
N MET A 250 -6.43 -8.57 -23.01
CA MET A 250 -7.48 -7.95 -23.80
C MET A 250 -6.94 -6.90 -24.77
N GLU A 251 -7.39 -6.95 -26.01
CA GLU A 251 -7.20 -5.91 -27.01
C GLU A 251 -8.04 -4.66 -26.69
N ALA A 252 -7.60 -3.49 -27.18
CA ALA A 252 -8.29 -2.21 -26.93
C ALA A 252 -9.78 -2.25 -27.34
N SER A 253 -10.11 -2.88 -28.47
CA SER A 253 -11.48 -3.04 -28.96
C SER A 253 -12.37 -3.88 -28.06
N GLN A 254 -11.80 -4.74 -27.22
CA GLN A 254 -12.56 -5.57 -26.28
C GLN A 254 -12.99 -4.83 -25.02
N PHE A 255 -12.56 -3.57 -24.86
CA PHE A 255 -13.05 -2.67 -23.81
C PHE A 255 -14.21 -1.78 -24.28
N GLU A 256 -14.59 -1.85 -25.56
CA GLU A 256 -15.74 -1.13 -26.07
C GLU A 256 -17.04 -1.80 -25.62
N PRO A 257 -18.08 -1.00 -25.26
CA PRO A 257 -19.38 -1.55 -24.93
C PRO A 257 -19.99 -2.36 -26.07
N VAL A 258 -20.57 -3.50 -25.75
CA VAL A 258 -21.33 -4.31 -26.70
C VAL A 258 -22.83 -4.03 -26.63
N SER A 259 -23.32 -3.49 -25.51
CA SER A 259 -24.73 -3.14 -25.30
C SER A 259 -24.92 -2.22 -24.09
N ALA A 260 -26.10 -1.62 -23.95
CA ALA A 260 -26.46 -0.83 -22.77
C ALA A 260 -26.54 -1.69 -21.49
N PHE A 261 -27.12 -2.89 -21.58
CA PHE A 261 -27.30 -3.84 -20.49
C PHE A 261 -26.64 -5.19 -20.82
N PRO A 262 -26.38 -6.06 -19.83
CA PRO A 262 -25.90 -7.42 -20.07
C PRO A 262 -26.73 -8.23 -21.08
N TRP A 263 -28.01 -7.89 -21.23
CA TRP A 263 -28.96 -8.58 -22.11
C TRP A 263 -29.32 -7.81 -23.39
N GLY A 264 -28.61 -6.72 -23.70
CA GLY A 264 -28.85 -5.92 -24.91
C GLY A 264 -29.21 -4.47 -24.62
N ASP A 265 -29.78 -3.78 -25.62
CA ASP A 265 -29.95 -2.32 -25.57
C ASP A 265 -31.31 -1.86 -25.03
N SER A 266 -32.20 -2.78 -24.71
CA SER A 266 -33.56 -2.46 -24.28
C SER A 266 -34.00 -3.35 -23.12
N LEU A 267 -34.68 -2.73 -22.15
CA LEU A 267 -35.28 -3.44 -21.03
C LEU A 267 -36.54 -4.19 -21.45
N PHE A 268 -37.26 -3.65 -22.44
CA PHE A 268 -38.46 -4.25 -23.00
C PHE A 268 -38.19 -4.84 -24.38
N ILE A 269 -38.91 -5.90 -24.72
CA ILE A 269 -39.02 -6.54 -26.02
C ILE A 269 -40.47 -6.54 -26.49
N GLY A 270 -40.71 -6.81 -27.77
CA GLY A 270 -42.05 -6.87 -28.36
C GLY A 270 -42.35 -5.71 -29.32
N PRO A 271 -43.53 -5.74 -29.98
CA PRO A 271 -43.85 -4.85 -31.11
C PRO A 271 -43.77 -3.35 -30.79
N ALA A 272 -44.12 -2.97 -29.57
CA ALA A 272 -44.14 -1.57 -29.13
C ALA A 272 -42.93 -1.19 -28.26
N ALA A 273 -42.00 -2.10 -27.98
CA ALA A 273 -40.88 -1.87 -27.06
C ALA A 273 -39.98 -0.68 -27.48
N GLY A 274 -39.78 -0.46 -28.79
CA GLY A 274 -38.99 0.67 -29.30
C GLY A 274 -39.57 2.06 -28.98
N THR A 275 -40.82 2.13 -28.53
CA THR A 275 -41.47 3.37 -28.07
C THR A 275 -41.22 3.64 -26.57
N ILE A 276 -40.77 2.64 -25.82
CA ILE A 276 -40.42 2.76 -24.41
C ILE A 276 -38.97 3.24 -24.31
N ARG A 277 -38.79 4.48 -23.81
CA ARG A 277 -37.46 5.06 -23.60
C ARG A 277 -37.20 5.23 -22.12
N LEU A 278 -36.24 4.48 -21.61
CA LEU A 278 -35.75 4.68 -20.25
C LEU A 278 -34.91 5.96 -20.20
N GLY A 279 -35.02 6.66 -19.08
CA GLY A 279 -34.20 7.84 -18.84
C GLY A 279 -32.72 7.45 -18.73
N ARG A 280 -31.82 8.37 -19.10
CA ARG A 280 -30.36 8.19 -19.02
C ARG A 280 -29.84 7.77 -17.64
N LYS A 281 -30.60 8.06 -16.59
CA LYS A 281 -30.27 7.75 -15.19
C LYS A 281 -30.85 6.42 -14.69
N PHE A 282 -31.49 5.64 -15.57
CA PHE A 282 -31.99 4.32 -15.21
C PHE A 282 -30.83 3.45 -14.73
N ASP A 283 -30.97 2.90 -13.54
CA ASP A 283 -30.01 1.98 -12.93
C ASP A 283 -30.63 0.57 -12.93
N PRO A 284 -30.15 -0.38 -13.76
CA PRO A 284 -30.66 -1.75 -13.80
C PRO A 284 -30.42 -2.51 -12.50
N LEU A 285 -29.56 -2.00 -11.60
CA LEU A 285 -29.32 -2.58 -10.28
C LEU A 285 -30.04 -1.82 -9.15
N GLY A 286 -30.68 -0.70 -9.47
CA GLY A 286 -31.43 0.10 -8.51
C GLY A 286 -32.69 -0.59 -7.97
N PRO A 287 -33.32 -0.02 -6.93
CA PRO A 287 -34.48 -0.61 -6.27
C PRO A 287 -35.80 -0.48 -7.08
N GLY A 288 -35.86 0.47 -8.01
CA GLY A 288 -37.06 0.74 -8.82
C GLY A 288 -36.87 1.95 -9.73
N TRP A 289 -37.82 2.15 -10.64
CA TRP A 289 -37.79 3.24 -11.61
C TRP A 289 -39.18 3.61 -12.10
N SER A 290 -39.49 4.91 -12.15
CA SER A 290 -40.74 5.41 -12.72
C SER A 290 -40.46 6.27 -13.95
N PHE A 291 -41.28 6.09 -15.00
CA PHE A 291 -41.14 6.84 -16.25
C PHE A 291 -42.49 6.96 -16.96
N THR A 292 -42.50 7.65 -18.11
CA THR A 292 -43.70 7.78 -18.95
C THR A 292 -43.46 7.17 -20.33
N ALA A 293 -44.49 6.55 -20.89
CA ALA A 293 -44.49 5.99 -22.24
C ALA A 293 -45.78 6.34 -22.99
N ASN A 294 -45.78 6.20 -24.31
CA ASN A 294 -46.96 6.39 -25.16
C ASN A 294 -47.23 5.09 -25.93
N LEU A 295 -47.56 4.03 -25.19
CA LEU A 295 -47.93 2.74 -25.74
C LEU A 295 -49.37 2.80 -26.25
N ALA A 296 -49.51 2.88 -27.58
CA ALA A 296 -50.81 2.88 -28.22
C ALA A 296 -51.55 1.56 -27.91
N GLY A 297 -52.76 1.67 -27.38
CA GLY A 297 -53.63 0.52 -27.10
C GLY A 297 -53.33 -0.23 -25.81
N ALA A 298 -52.42 0.23 -24.93
CA ALA A 298 -52.20 -0.44 -23.64
C ALA A 298 -53.46 -0.40 -22.76
N GLN A 299 -53.94 -1.57 -22.33
CA GLN A 299 -55.15 -1.72 -21.50
C GLN A 299 -54.92 -2.57 -20.26
N GLU A 300 -54.09 -3.61 -20.37
CA GLU A 300 -53.81 -4.55 -19.28
C GLU A 300 -52.31 -4.69 -19.07
N TYR A 301 -51.91 -5.09 -17.86
CA TYR A 301 -50.54 -5.47 -17.58
C TYR A 301 -50.48 -6.54 -16.49
N ASN A 302 -49.38 -7.28 -16.48
CA ASN A 302 -48.98 -8.12 -15.36
C ASN A 302 -47.53 -7.80 -14.96
N SER A 303 -46.92 -8.60 -14.08
CA SER A 303 -45.57 -8.33 -13.57
C SER A 303 -44.47 -8.31 -14.65
N ALA A 304 -44.73 -8.77 -15.88
CA ALA A 304 -43.74 -8.83 -16.95
C ALA A 304 -44.22 -8.22 -18.28
N ILE A 305 -45.52 -8.12 -18.52
CA ILE A 305 -46.08 -7.85 -19.86
C ILE A 305 -47.09 -6.70 -19.79
N ILE A 306 -47.06 -5.83 -20.79
CA ILE A 306 -48.09 -4.83 -21.11
C ILE A 306 -48.83 -5.30 -22.36
N GLN A 307 -50.16 -5.39 -22.26
CA GLN A 307 -51.03 -5.97 -23.28
C GLN A 307 -52.06 -4.94 -23.78
N GLY A 308 -52.46 -5.10 -25.04
CA GLY A 308 -53.55 -4.36 -25.67
C GLY A 308 -54.87 -5.12 -25.64
N PRO A 309 -55.85 -4.69 -26.46
CA PRO A 309 -57.11 -5.42 -26.62
C PRO A 309 -56.86 -6.88 -27.00
N ASP A 310 -57.71 -7.76 -26.49
CA ASP A 310 -57.63 -9.22 -26.73
C ASP A 310 -56.32 -9.87 -26.26
N HIS A 311 -55.68 -9.31 -25.22
CA HIS A 311 -54.44 -9.80 -24.60
C HIS A 311 -53.22 -9.81 -25.54
N THR A 312 -53.23 -9.03 -26.62
CA THR A 312 -52.09 -8.90 -27.54
C THR A 312 -50.88 -8.30 -26.82
N VAL A 313 -49.72 -8.95 -26.86
CA VAL A 313 -48.48 -8.45 -26.23
C VAL A 313 -47.97 -7.21 -26.96
N LEU A 314 -47.91 -6.08 -26.25
CA LEU A 314 -47.35 -4.82 -26.77
C LEU A 314 -45.88 -4.68 -26.39
N ALA A 315 -45.57 -4.93 -25.13
CA ALA A 315 -44.21 -4.89 -24.59
C ALA A 315 -44.08 -5.89 -23.45
N GLU A 316 -42.91 -6.51 -23.33
CA GLU A 316 -42.58 -7.49 -22.30
C GLU A 316 -41.18 -7.18 -21.75
N LEU A 317 -40.96 -7.32 -20.44
CA LEU A 317 -39.63 -7.23 -19.86
C LEU A 317 -38.73 -8.33 -20.41
N HIS A 318 -37.50 -7.99 -20.77
CA HIS A 318 -36.52 -8.98 -21.20
C HIS A 318 -36.34 -10.06 -20.12
N ALA A 319 -36.25 -11.33 -20.51
CA ALA A 319 -36.18 -12.46 -19.57
C ALA A 319 -35.06 -12.32 -18.53
N GLU A 320 -33.91 -11.76 -18.92
CA GLU A 320 -32.81 -11.48 -17.99
C GLU A 320 -33.09 -10.34 -17.02
N ALA A 321 -33.89 -9.34 -17.41
CA ALA A 321 -34.33 -8.29 -16.50
C ALA A 321 -35.26 -8.88 -15.43
N ILE A 322 -36.17 -9.76 -15.84
CA ILE A 322 -37.04 -10.52 -14.93
C ILE A 322 -36.18 -11.40 -13.99
N ALA A 323 -35.17 -12.08 -14.53
CA ALA A 323 -34.24 -12.90 -13.73
C ALA A 323 -33.40 -12.07 -12.74
N LEU A 324 -33.21 -10.77 -13.01
CA LEU A 324 -32.61 -9.82 -12.07
C LEU A 324 -33.61 -9.25 -11.05
N GLY A 325 -34.88 -9.68 -11.10
CA GLY A 325 -35.94 -9.31 -10.17
C GLY A 325 -36.80 -8.16 -10.65
N TRP A 326 -36.63 -7.65 -11.87
CA TRP A 326 -37.48 -6.57 -12.37
C TRP A 326 -38.91 -7.04 -12.62
N VAL A 327 -39.85 -6.26 -12.14
CA VAL A 327 -41.28 -6.41 -12.41
C VAL A 327 -41.90 -5.07 -12.80
N ILE A 328 -42.95 -5.14 -13.60
CA ILE A 328 -43.89 -4.04 -13.82
C ILE A 328 -44.79 -3.98 -12.60
N ASP A 329 -44.66 -2.90 -11.82
CA ASP A 329 -45.42 -2.69 -10.59
C ASP A 329 -46.75 -2.01 -10.89
N CYS A 330 -46.70 -0.97 -11.73
CA CYS A 330 -47.87 -0.17 -12.08
C CYS A 330 -47.81 0.33 -13.52
N VAL A 331 -48.97 0.37 -14.19
CA VAL A 331 -49.18 1.08 -15.46
C VAL A 331 -50.48 1.88 -15.34
N GLU A 332 -50.37 3.21 -15.25
CA GLU A 332 -51.52 4.11 -15.15
C GLU A 332 -51.70 4.94 -16.41
N LEU A 333 -52.91 4.96 -16.96
CA LEU A 333 -53.26 5.91 -18.00
C LEU A 333 -53.47 7.30 -17.39
N ARG A 334 -52.79 8.31 -17.94
CA ARG A 334 -52.89 9.70 -17.53
C ARG A 334 -53.07 10.61 -18.74
N THR A 335 -53.77 11.72 -18.55
CA THR A 335 -53.92 12.75 -19.59
C THR A 335 -52.98 13.91 -19.31
N GLY A 336 -52.13 14.24 -20.29
CA GLY A 336 -51.18 15.36 -20.21
C GLY A 336 -51.48 16.44 -21.24
N ARG A 337 -50.62 17.47 -21.29
CA ARG A 337 -50.71 18.58 -22.24
C ARG A 337 -50.72 18.15 -23.72
N HIS A 338 -50.13 16.99 -24.02
CA HIS A 338 -49.93 16.49 -25.37
C HIS A 338 -50.76 15.23 -25.69
N GLY A 339 -51.79 14.96 -24.89
CA GLY A 339 -52.63 13.77 -25.00
C GLY A 339 -52.38 12.74 -23.90
N ASP A 340 -52.93 11.56 -24.09
CA ASP A 340 -52.85 10.47 -23.11
C ASP A 340 -51.49 9.78 -23.16
N TYR A 341 -50.98 9.39 -22.00
CA TYR A 341 -49.72 8.68 -21.80
C TYR A 341 -49.85 7.66 -20.67
N GLN A 342 -48.93 6.71 -20.60
CA GLN A 342 -48.81 5.78 -19.48
C GLN A 342 -47.73 6.25 -18.51
N ALA A 343 -48.06 6.38 -17.22
CA ALA A 343 -47.07 6.38 -16.16
C ALA A 343 -46.76 4.93 -15.78
N ILE A 344 -45.52 4.51 -15.94
CA ILE A 344 -45.07 3.14 -15.67
C ILE A 344 -44.12 3.16 -14.48
N GLU A 345 -44.38 2.30 -13.51
CA GLU A 345 -43.52 2.06 -12.37
C GLU A 345 -42.96 0.65 -12.44
N LEU A 346 -41.64 0.57 -12.33
CA LEU A 346 -40.87 -0.66 -12.26
C LEU A 346 -40.29 -0.80 -10.87
N ARG A 347 -40.27 -2.03 -10.38
CA ARG A 347 -39.68 -2.37 -9.09
C ARG A 347 -38.75 -3.55 -9.26
N ARG A 348 -37.66 -3.56 -8.51
CA ARG A 348 -36.77 -4.71 -8.42
C ARG A 348 -37.07 -5.45 -7.12
N LEU A 349 -37.50 -6.71 -7.24
CA LEU A 349 -37.66 -7.61 -6.10
C LEU A 349 -36.27 -7.96 -5.56
N ALA A 350 -36.10 -7.85 -4.25
CA ALA A 350 -34.83 -8.05 -3.55
C ALA A 350 -34.38 -9.52 -3.56
#